data_AF-A0A498R1F7-F1
#
_entry.id   AF-A0A498R1F7-F1
#
_cell.length_a   1.000
_cell.length_b   1.000
_cell.length_c   1.000
_cell.angle_alpha   90.00
_cell.angle_beta   90.00
_cell.angle_gamma   90.00
#
_symmetry.space_group_name_H-M   'P 1'
#
loop_
_entity.id
_entity.type
_entity.pdbx_description
1 polymer ?
#
loop_
_entity_poly.entity_id
_entity_poly.type
_entity_poly.pdbx_seq_one_letter_code
_entity_poly.pdbx_strand_id
1 'polypeptide(L)'
;MTTSTRVKPPGLSHSALFYRSEPEYLDAVVPFVLDGLCNDEPVLVAVPERKRAVLRTALGSACQKVTLADLTDGGRNPGRILTCW
;
A
#
# COMPACT_ATOMS: atom_id res chain seq x y z
N MET A 1 -14.44 29.22 -15.86
CA MET A 1 -15.51 29.10 -14.87
C MET A 1 -14.99 28.16 -13.80
N THR A 2 -14.63 28.69 -12.63
CA THR A 2 -13.89 27.94 -11.60
C THR A 2 -14.88 27.52 -10.52
N THR A 3 -15.27 26.25 -10.49
CA THR A 3 -16.06 25.67 -9.40
C THR A 3 -15.11 25.04 -8.40
N SER A 4 -14.90 25.74 -7.28
CA SER A 4 -14.19 25.23 -6.12
C SER A 4 -15.08 24.21 -5.39
N THR A 5 -14.63 22.96 -5.35
CA THR A 5 -15.28 21.91 -4.56
C THR A 5 -14.78 22.02 -3.11
N ARG A 6 -15.73 22.12 -2.18
CA ARG A 6 -15.54 22.14 -0.72
C ARG A 6 -14.45 21.15 -0.27
N VAL A 7 -13.42 21.66 0.40
CA VAL A 7 -12.39 20.85 1.06
C VAL A 7 -13.07 20.00 2.13
N LYS A 8 -13.18 18.70 1.85
CA LYS A 8 -13.46 17.66 2.86
C LYS A 8 -12.30 17.70 3.88
N PRO A 9 -12.52 17.55 5.20
CA PRO A 9 -11.40 17.25 6.09
C PRO A 9 -10.65 16.04 5.50
N PRO A 10 -9.30 15.95 5.57
CA PRO A 10 -8.58 14.87 4.91
C PRO A 10 -9.04 13.55 5.52
N GLY A 11 -9.98 12.89 4.84
CA GLY A 11 -10.49 11.59 5.22
C GLY A 11 -9.60 10.53 4.60
N LEU A 12 -9.64 9.33 5.17
CA LEU A 12 -8.96 8.19 4.58
C LEU A 12 -9.50 7.93 3.16
N SER A 13 -8.60 7.91 2.19
CA SER A 13 -8.91 7.51 0.81
C SER A 13 -8.67 6.02 0.64
N HIS A 14 -9.63 5.33 0.03
CA HIS A 14 -9.46 3.93 -0.34
C HIS A 14 -9.48 3.82 -1.86
N SER A 15 -8.37 3.38 -2.43
CA SER A 15 -8.20 3.17 -3.87
C SER A 15 -8.02 1.69 -4.16
N ALA A 16 -8.66 1.22 -5.23
CA ALA A 16 -8.47 -0.13 -5.75
C ALA A 16 -7.51 -0.08 -6.95
N LEU A 17 -6.54 -0.99 -6.98
CA LEU A 17 -5.61 -1.17 -8.09
C LEU A 17 -6.00 -2.44 -8.88
N PHE A 18 -6.27 -2.27 -10.17
CA PHE A 18 -6.43 -3.39 -11.11
C PHE A 18 -5.13 -3.58 -11.88
N TYR A 19 -4.62 -4.80 -11.90
CA TYR A 19 -3.39 -5.18 -12.59
C TYR A 19 -3.53 -6.62 -13.10
N ARG A 20 -2.77 -6.97 -14.13
CA ARG A 20 -2.79 -8.30 -14.76
C ARG A 20 -1.44 -9.01 -14.67
N SER A 21 -0.38 -8.28 -14.37
CA SER A 21 0.98 -8.80 -14.31
C SER A 21 1.74 -8.33 -13.07
N GLU A 22 2.81 -9.03 -12.72
CA GLU A 22 3.68 -8.63 -11.62
C GLU A 22 4.40 -7.29 -11.89
N PRO A 23 4.91 -7.00 -13.10
CA PRO A 23 5.45 -5.68 -13.42
C PRO A 23 4.43 -4.55 -13.22
N GLU A 24 3.19 -4.70 -13.74
CA GLU A 24 2.13 -3.69 -13.52
C GLU A 24 1.83 -3.46 -12.02
N TYR A 25 1.89 -4.52 -11.22
CA TYR A 25 1.73 -4.42 -9.78
C TYR A 25 2.87 -3.62 -9.13
N LEU A 26 4.12 -3.86 -9.53
CA LEU A 26 5.28 -3.15 -8.98
C LEU A 26 5.34 -1.69 -9.43
N ASP A 27 5.07 -1.43 -10.71
CA ASP A 27 5.06 -0.08 -11.29
C ASP A 27 4.05 0.83 -10.60
N ALA A 28 2.96 0.27 -10.06
CA ALA A 28 1.98 1.02 -9.29
C ALA A 28 2.33 1.09 -7.78
N VAL A 29 2.72 -0.02 -7.16
CA VAL A 29 2.86 -0.10 -5.70
C VAL A 29 4.17 0.52 -5.21
N VAL A 30 5.27 0.37 -5.94
CA VAL A 30 6.57 0.88 -5.51
C VAL A 30 6.57 2.42 -5.42
N PRO A 31 6.12 3.17 -6.44
CA PRO A 31 6.03 4.63 -6.34
C PRO A 31 5.09 5.07 -5.21
N PHE A 32 3.94 4.42 -5.05
CA PHE A 32 3.00 4.75 -3.97
C PHE A 32 3.63 4.62 -2.58
N VAL A 33 4.39 3.55 -2.34
CA VAL A 33 5.12 3.35 -1.08
C VAL A 33 6.20 4.41 -0.91
N LEU A 34 6.99 4.69 -1.94
CA LEU A 34 8.07 5.67 -1.89
C LEU A 34 7.55 7.08 -1.67
N ASP A 35 6.43 7.46 -2.29
CA ASP A 35 5.79 8.77 -2.11
C ASP A 35 5.36 8.96 -0.65
N GLY A 36 4.75 7.95 -0.03
CA GLY A 36 4.41 7.98 1.39
C GLY A 36 5.65 8.16 2.27
N LEU A 37 6.72 7.40 2.01
CA LEU A 37 7.98 7.53 2.74
C LEU A 37 8.65 8.90 2.54
N CYS A 38 8.58 9.48 1.34
CA CYS A 38 9.10 10.82 1.03
C CYS A 38 8.33 11.92 1.76
N ASN A 39 7.06 11.69 2.08
CA ASN A 39 6.22 12.59 2.87
C ASN A 39 6.33 12.32 4.38
N ASP A 40 7.30 11.50 4.82
CA ASP A 40 7.46 11.04 6.20
C ASP A 40 6.21 10.35 6.78
N GLU A 41 5.37 9.76 5.91
CA GLU A 41 4.20 9.00 6.32
C GLU A 41 4.59 7.55 6.69
N PRO A 42 4.05 6.99 7.78
CA PRO A 42 4.26 5.59 8.11
C PRO A 42 3.59 4.68 7.08
N VAL A 43 4.35 3.76 6.48
CA VAL A 43 3.84 2.84 5.45
C VAL A 43 3.75 1.41 5.98
N LEU A 44 2.54 0.85 5.96
CA LEU A 44 2.24 -0.56 6.19
C LEU A 44 1.86 -1.22 4.86
N VAL A 45 2.58 -2.28 4.47
CA VAL A 45 2.18 -3.13 3.35
C VAL A 45 1.84 -4.52 3.87
N ALA A 46 0.56 -4.84 3.81
CA ALA A 46 0.00 -6.10 4.27
C ALA A 46 -0.40 -6.94 3.04
N VAL A 47 0.41 -7.94 2.69
CA VAL A 47 0.22 -8.77 1.49
C VAL A 47 0.64 -10.22 1.76
N PRO A 48 0.14 -11.20 0.99
CA PRO A 48 0.61 -12.58 1.12
C PRO A 48 2.12 -12.71 0.81
N GLU A 49 2.76 -13.72 1.40
CA GLU A 49 4.23 -13.87 1.39
C GLU A 49 4.87 -13.76 0.01
N ARG A 50 4.26 -14.39 -1.01
CA ARG A 50 4.77 -14.33 -2.40
C ARG A 50 4.94 -12.89 -2.92
N LYS A 51 4.00 -11.99 -2.60
CA LYS A 51 4.06 -10.58 -3.02
C LYS A 51 5.03 -9.78 -2.17
N ARG A 52 5.20 -10.18 -0.91
CA ARG A 52 6.12 -9.56 0.03
C ARG A 52 7.57 -9.74 -0.43
N ALA A 53 7.94 -10.95 -0.85
CA ALA A 53 9.27 -11.23 -1.39
C ALA A 53 9.60 -10.37 -2.63
N VAL A 54 8.67 -10.26 -3.57
CA VAL A 54 8.84 -9.44 -4.78
C VAL A 54 8.98 -7.95 -4.41
N LEU A 55 8.13 -7.44 -3.52
CA LEU A 55 8.20 -6.04 -3.07
C LEU A 55 9.49 -5.72 -2.32
N ARG A 56 9.99 -6.63 -1.48
CA ARG A 56 11.27 -6.45 -0.77
C ARG A 56 12.42 -6.24 -1.76
N THR A 57 12.45 -7.05 -2.81
CA THR A 57 13.45 -6.92 -3.87
C THR A 57 13.31 -5.59 -4.61
N ALA A 58 12.08 -5.21 -4.97
CA ALA A 58 11.83 -3.98 -5.73
C ALA A 58 12.09 -2.69 -4.91
N LEU A 59 11.78 -2.68 -3.62
CA LEU A 59 11.98 -1.52 -2.74
C LEU A 59 13.43 -1.37 -2.26
N GLY A 60 14.24 -2.43 -2.32
CA GLY A 60 15.63 -2.40 -1.88
C GLY A 60 15.79 -1.89 -0.43
N SER A 61 16.66 -0.89 -0.24
CA SER A 61 16.93 -0.31 1.09
C SER A 61 15.73 0.42 1.70
N ALA A 62 14.82 0.97 0.88
CA ALA A 62 13.62 1.65 1.37
C ALA A 62 12.70 0.73 2.17
N CYS A 63 12.78 -0.59 1.90
CA CYS A 63 12.04 -1.61 2.64
C CYS A 63 12.28 -1.57 4.16
N GLN A 64 13.43 -1.06 4.62
CA GLN A 64 13.73 -0.95 6.05
C GLN A 64 12.84 0.06 6.79
N LYS A 65 12.22 0.99 6.06
CA LYS A 65 11.29 1.99 6.59
C LYS A 65 9.82 1.57 6.46
N VAL A 66 9.55 0.40 5.87
CA VAL A 66 8.20 -0.11 5.61
C VAL A 66 7.89 -1.24 6.58
N THR A 67 6.73 -1.18 7.22
CA THR A 67 6.22 -2.32 8.00
C THR A 67 5.59 -3.32 7.04
N LEU A 68 6.11 -4.54 7.02
CA LEU A 68 5.62 -5.60 6.14
C LEU A 68 4.86 -6.67 6.94
N ALA A 69 3.56 -6.77 6.69
CA ALA A 69 2.69 -7.75 7.32
C ALA A 69 2.32 -8.88 6.35
N ASP A 70 2.28 -10.12 6.86
CA ASP A 70 1.79 -11.26 6.09
C ASP A 70 0.27 -11.40 6.26
N LEU A 71 -0.44 -11.41 5.14
CA LEU A 71 -1.89 -11.61 5.09
C LEU A 71 -2.30 -12.94 4.44
N THR A 72 -1.40 -13.94 4.40
CA THR A 72 -1.72 -15.25 3.82
C THR A 72 -2.96 -15.88 4.47
N ASP A 73 -3.08 -15.84 5.80
CA ASP A 73 -4.25 -16.37 6.52
C ASP A 73 -5.28 -15.29 6.89
N GLY A 74 -4.81 -14.15 7.40
CA GLY A 74 -5.68 -13.05 7.86
C GLY A 74 -6.37 -12.28 6.73
N GLY A 75 -5.80 -12.29 5.53
CA GLY A 75 -6.28 -11.53 4.36
C GLY A 75 -7.57 -12.05 3.74
N ARG A 76 -8.00 -13.27 4.10
CA ARG A 76 -9.18 -13.93 3.52
C ARG A 76 -10.50 -13.30 3.99
N ASN A 77 -10.47 -12.52 5.06
CA ASN A 77 -11.63 -11.79 5.58
C ASN A 77 -11.23 -10.34 5.93
N PRO A 78 -11.65 -9.34 5.14
CA PRO A 78 -11.31 -7.93 5.37
C PRO A 78 -11.68 -7.44 6.77
N GLY A 79 -12.78 -7.93 7.34
CA GLY A 79 -13.23 -7.56 8.69
C GLY A 79 -12.28 -8.01 9.80
N ARG A 80 -11.46 -9.06 9.57
CA ARG A 80 -10.45 -9.51 10.52
C ARG A 80 -9.15 -8.72 10.44
N ILE A 81 -8.84 -8.13 9.29
CA ILE A 81 -7.62 -7.34 9.09
C ILE A 81 -7.66 -6.07 9.95
N LEU A 82 -8.84 -5.46 10.08
CA LEU A 82 -9.05 -4.18 10.78
C LEU A 82 -8.84 -4.26 12.31
N THR A 83 -8.82 -5.45 12.89
CA THR A 83 -8.67 -5.66 14.34
C THR A 83 -7.30 -6.23 14.74
N CYS A 84 -6.45 -6.56 13.78
CA CYS A 84 -5.19 -7.28 14.03
C CYS A 84 -3.97 -6.36 14.21
N TRP A 85 -4.16 -5.04 14.23
CA TRP A 85 -3.11 -4.02 14.29
C TRP A 85 -3.56 -2.84 15.12
#